data_AF-A0A1F6T7T1-F1
#
_entry.id   AF-A0A1F6T7T1-F1
#
_cell.length_a   1.000
_cell.length_b   1.000
_cell.length_c   1.000
_cell.angle_alpha   90.00
_cell.angle_beta   90.00
_cell.angle_gamma   90.00
#
_symmetry.space_group_name_H-M   'P 1'
#
loop_
_entity.id
_entity.type
_entity.pdbx_description
1 polymer ?
#
loop_
_entity_poly.entity_id
_entity_poly.type
_entity_poly.pdbx_seq_one_letter_code
_entity_poly.pdbx_strand_id
1 'polypeptide(L)'
;MKRITVKDFSKLKKGKTDWARLRRMKDEEIDFSDIPELTDQELAQIVWTVPRAPQSGAKITISMRVDPDVLDWYKRLGRGYQSRMHMVLRAFMQARQVRGKPKKSVRRAA
;
A
#
# COMPACT_ATOMS: atom_id res chain seq x y z
N MET A 1 11.88 -6.95 -14.54
CA MET A 1 10.56 -6.39 -14.15
C MET A 1 10.35 -5.07 -14.89
N LYS A 2 9.20 -4.86 -15.55
CA LYS A 2 8.91 -3.64 -16.33
C LYS A 2 8.45 -2.52 -15.39
N ARG A 3 9.12 -1.38 -15.42
CA ARG A 3 8.74 -0.16 -14.67
C ARG A 3 7.59 0.50 -15.43
N ILE A 4 6.40 0.58 -14.83
CA ILE A 4 5.28 1.33 -15.40
C ILE A 4 5.61 2.82 -15.24
N THR A 5 5.62 3.54 -16.34
CA THR A 5 5.93 4.96 -16.43
C THR A 5 4.66 5.76 -16.70
N VAL A 6 4.68 7.08 -16.48
CA VAL A 6 3.53 7.97 -16.78
C VAL A 6 3.07 7.83 -18.25
N LYS A 7 3.99 7.45 -19.16
CA LYS A 7 3.71 7.14 -20.57
C LYS A 7 2.89 5.88 -20.81
N ASP A 8 2.77 4.99 -19.82
CA ASP A 8 1.93 3.79 -19.92
C ASP A 8 0.47 4.10 -19.56
N PHE A 9 0.22 5.12 -18.72
CA PHE A 9 -1.13 5.60 -18.40
C PHE A 9 -1.76 6.35 -19.57
N SER A 10 -0.98 7.00 -20.43
CA SER A 10 -1.50 7.63 -21.66
C SER A 10 -1.94 6.62 -22.72
N LYS A 11 -1.59 5.33 -22.57
CA LYS A 11 -2.07 4.22 -23.41
C LYS A 11 -3.35 3.58 -22.89
N LEU A 12 -3.82 3.94 -21.70
CA LEU A 12 -5.13 3.50 -21.22
C LEU A 12 -6.20 4.09 -22.12
N LYS A 13 -7.16 3.26 -22.54
CA LYS A 13 -8.28 3.70 -23.39
C LYS A 13 -8.91 4.94 -22.74
N LYS A 14 -9.04 6.04 -23.50
CA LYS A 14 -9.83 7.19 -23.07
C LYS A 14 -11.19 6.67 -22.62
N GLY A 15 -11.55 6.97 -21.37
CA GLY A 15 -12.88 6.63 -20.85
C GLY A 15 -13.95 7.20 -21.77
N LYS A 16 -15.11 6.55 -21.84
CA LYS A 16 -16.27 7.01 -22.64
C LYS A 16 -16.93 8.28 -22.08
N THR A 17 -16.29 8.92 -21.10
CA THR A 17 -16.80 10.09 -20.39
C THR A 17 -16.68 11.34 -21.24
N ASP A 18 -17.80 12.04 -21.42
CA ASP A 18 -17.81 13.37 -22.03
C ASP A 18 -17.37 14.43 -21.01
N TRP A 19 -16.07 14.70 -21.01
CA TRP A 19 -15.45 15.70 -20.14
C TRP A 19 -15.86 17.13 -20.46
N ALA A 20 -16.26 17.42 -21.71
CA ALA A 20 -16.65 18.76 -22.11
C ALA A 20 -18.03 19.12 -21.57
N ARG A 21 -18.93 18.14 -21.48
CA ARG A 21 -20.23 18.25 -20.79
C ARG A 21 -20.04 18.48 -19.29
N LEU A 22 -19.29 17.61 -18.61
CA LEU A 22 -19.11 17.69 -17.15
C LEU A 22 -18.45 19.01 -16.70
N ARG A 23 -17.54 19.59 -17.48
CA ARG A 23 -16.92 20.89 -17.15
C ARG A 23 -17.85 22.09 -17.25
N ARG A 24 -18.97 21.97 -17.98
CA ARG A 24 -19.96 23.04 -18.16
C ARG A 24 -21.18 22.88 -17.27
N MET A 25 -21.34 21.69 -16.69
CA MET A 25 -22.41 21.36 -15.76
C MET A 25 -22.25 22.22 -14.50
N LYS A 26 -23.36 22.77 -14.02
CA LYS A 26 -23.38 23.53 -12.77
C LYS A 26 -23.58 22.58 -11.59
N ASP A 27 -23.20 23.03 -10.39
CA ASP A 27 -23.29 22.23 -9.17
C ASP A 27 -24.73 21.81 -8.85
N GLU A 28 -25.72 22.67 -9.15
CA GLU A 28 -27.14 22.39 -8.91
C GLU A 28 -27.72 21.31 -9.81
N GLU A 29 -27.04 20.98 -10.92
CA GLU A 29 -27.46 19.90 -11.83
C GLU A 29 -26.93 18.53 -11.38
N ILE A 30 -26.07 18.48 -10.35
CA ILE A 30 -25.47 17.23 -9.85
C ILE A 30 -26.51 16.45 -9.03
N ASP A 31 -26.77 15.22 -9.45
CA ASP A 31 -27.65 14.30 -8.75
C ASP A 31 -26.90 13.63 -7.59
N PHE A 32 -27.42 13.84 -6.37
CA PHE A 32 -26.92 13.23 -5.12
C PHE A 32 -27.91 12.23 -4.52
N SER A 33 -28.95 11.82 -5.27
CA SER A 33 -30.01 10.93 -4.75
C SER A 33 -29.51 9.56 -4.28
N ASP A 34 -28.35 9.11 -4.77
CA ASP A 34 -27.71 7.84 -4.43
C ASP A 34 -26.70 7.93 -3.28
N ILE A 35 -26.30 9.14 -2.87
CA ILE A 35 -25.26 9.38 -1.86
C ILE A 35 -25.80 10.34 -0.81
N PRO A 36 -26.38 9.85 0.30
CA PRO A 36 -26.82 10.71 1.38
C PRO A 36 -25.64 11.45 2.02
N GLU A 37 -25.88 12.67 2.49
CA GLU A 37 -24.89 13.43 3.25
C GLU A 37 -24.55 12.68 4.54
N LEU A 38 -23.25 12.48 4.79
CA LEU A 38 -22.80 11.88 6.04
C LEU A 38 -22.94 12.87 7.19
N THR A 39 -23.47 12.39 8.31
CA THR A 39 -23.48 13.17 9.56
C THR A 39 -22.07 13.27 10.16
N ASP A 40 -21.82 14.29 10.98
CA ASP A 40 -20.53 14.47 11.67
C ASP A 40 -20.11 13.24 12.50
N GLN A 41 -21.08 12.53 13.06
CA GLN A 41 -20.85 11.30 13.83
C GLN A 41 -20.37 10.14 12.96
N GLU A 42 -20.93 10.00 11.75
CA GLU A 42 -20.51 8.97 10.80
C GLU A 42 -19.16 9.29 10.20
N LEU A 43 -18.89 10.57 9.89
CA LEU A 43 -17.60 11.05 9.41
C LEU A 43 -16.48 10.76 10.44
N ALA A 44 -16.75 10.96 11.73
CA ALA A 44 -15.81 10.68 12.81
C ALA A 44 -15.46 9.19 12.95
N GLN A 45 -16.32 8.28 12.46
CA GLN A 45 -16.09 6.84 12.50
C GLN A 45 -15.38 6.30 11.26
N ILE A 46 -15.10 7.15 10.26
CA ILE A 46 -14.37 6.73 9.06
C ILE A 46 -12.93 6.38 9.44
N VAL A 47 -12.65 5.08 9.45
CA VAL A 47 -11.28 4.58 9.56
C VAL A 47 -10.63 4.66 8.18
N TRP A 48 -9.75 5.66 8.01
CA TRP A 48 -8.95 5.78 6.79
C TRP A 48 -7.99 4.59 6.67
N THR A 49 -8.45 3.55 5.99
CA THR A 49 -7.61 2.41 5.66
C THR A 49 -6.80 2.78 4.44
N VAL A 50 -5.71 3.52 4.64
CA VAL A 50 -4.68 3.58 3.59
C VAL A 50 -4.23 2.14 3.35
N PRO A 51 -4.41 1.56 2.14
CA PRO A 51 -3.72 0.33 1.83
C PRO A 51 -2.25 0.65 2.02
N ARG A 52 -1.64 0.10 3.08
CA ARG A 52 -0.28 0.42 3.51
C ARG A 52 0.58 0.55 2.27
N ALA A 53 0.90 1.80 1.89
CA ALA A 53 1.72 2.05 0.72
C ALA A 53 2.95 1.15 0.86
N PRO A 54 3.40 0.44 -0.18
CA PRO A 54 4.49 -0.51 -0.07
C PRO A 54 5.66 0.21 0.62
N GLN A 55 5.81 -0.07 1.91
CA GLN A 55 6.64 0.72 2.81
C GLN A 55 8.13 0.45 2.57
N SER A 56 8.41 -0.41 1.60
CA SER A 56 9.70 -0.74 1.06
C SER A 56 9.67 -0.32 -0.40
N GLY A 57 10.70 0.38 -0.86
CA GLY A 57 10.95 0.59 -2.29
C GLY A 57 11.01 -0.72 -3.08
N ALA A 58 11.41 -0.63 -4.36
CA ALA A 58 11.46 -1.80 -5.24
C ALA A 58 12.16 -3.00 -4.56
N LYS A 59 11.48 -4.16 -4.53
CA LYS A 59 12.05 -5.40 -3.98
C LYS A 59 13.29 -5.76 -4.82
N ILE A 60 14.38 -6.08 -4.13
CA ILE A 60 15.62 -6.53 -4.76
C ILE A 60 15.55 -8.05 -4.92
N THR A 61 15.81 -8.55 -6.13
CA THR A 61 15.95 -9.99 -6.37
C THR A 61 17.31 -10.45 -5.90
N ILE A 62 17.34 -11.45 -5.02
CA ILE A 62 18.56 -12.10 -4.55
C ILE A 62 18.49 -13.60 -4.84
N SER A 63 19.65 -14.23 -5.03
CA SER A 63 19.78 -15.69 -5.04
C SER A 63 20.24 -16.14 -3.66
N MET A 64 19.44 -16.96 -2.97
CA MET A 64 19.78 -17.52 -1.67
C MET A 64 19.40 -19.00 -1.60
N ARG A 65 20.13 -19.76 -0.79
CA ARG A 65 19.79 -21.16 -0.48
C ARG A 65 18.82 -21.19 0.69
N VAL A 66 17.81 -22.06 0.60
CA VAL A 66 16.80 -22.33 1.62
C VAL A 66 16.65 -23.84 1.67
N ASP A 67 16.47 -24.40 2.87
CA ASP A 67 16.26 -25.83 3.04
C ASP A 67 14.99 -26.29 2.30
N PRO A 68 15.01 -27.48 1.70
CA PRO A 68 13.92 -27.95 0.84
C PRO A 68 12.60 -28.12 1.59
N ASP A 69 12.65 -28.61 2.83
CA ASP A 69 11.50 -28.81 3.71
C ASP A 69 10.79 -27.49 4.07
N VAL A 70 11.57 -26.44 4.35
CA VAL A 70 11.08 -25.09 4.61
C VAL A 70 10.39 -24.53 3.37
N LEU A 71 11.04 -24.66 2.20
CA LEU A 71 10.46 -24.18 0.95
C LEU A 71 9.15 -24.90 0.63
N ASP A 72 9.11 -26.22 0.79
CA ASP A 72 7.93 -27.03 0.53
C ASP A 72 6.79 -26.71 1.50
N TRP A 73 7.10 -26.47 2.77
CA TRP A 73 6.11 -25.99 3.74
C TRP A 73 5.45 -24.68 3.31
N TYR A 74 6.24 -23.70 2.87
CA TYR A 74 5.67 -22.43 2.38
C TYR A 74 4.89 -22.59 1.08
N LYS A 75 5.36 -23.43 0.15
CA LYS A 75 4.65 -23.71 -1.12
C LYS A 75 3.28 -24.33 -0.88
N ARG A 76 3.12 -25.20 0.14
CA ARG A 76 1.83 -25.78 0.53
C ARG A 76 0.78 -24.74 0.92
N LEU A 77 1.19 -23.54 1.36
CA LEU A 77 0.29 -22.42 1.65
C LEU A 77 -0.27 -21.74 0.38
N GLY A 78 0.10 -22.21 -0.82
CA GLY A 78 -0.43 -21.75 -2.09
C GLY A 78 0.14 -20.41 -2.56
N ARG A 79 -0.64 -19.69 -3.37
CA ARG A 79 -0.23 -18.43 -3.99
C ARG A 79 0.24 -17.42 -2.93
N GLY A 80 1.38 -16.78 -3.20
CA GLY A 80 1.95 -15.78 -2.31
C GLY A 80 2.92 -16.32 -1.25
N TYR A 81 3.36 -17.59 -1.34
CA TYR A 81 4.35 -18.17 -0.42
C TYR A 81 5.61 -17.31 -0.23
N GLN A 82 6.15 -16.72 -1.31
CA GLN A 82 7.29 -15.79 -1.24
C GLN A 82 6.98 -14.52 -0.45
N SER A 83 5.74 -14.02 -0.52
CA SER A 83 5.32 -12.85 0.27
C SER A 83 5.23 -13.21 1.75
N ARG A 84 4.77 -14.43 2.09
CA ARG A 84 4.76 -14.91 3.48
C ARG A 84 6.17 -15.08 4.03
N MET A 85 7.08 -15.68 3.27
CA MET A 85 8.51 -15.74 3.62
C MET A 85 9.07 -14.34 3.89
N HIS A 86 8.78 -13.37 3.00
CA HIS A 86 9.22 -11.99 3.18
C HIS A 86 8.66 -11.33 4.45
N MET A 87 7.40 -11.62 4.82
CA MET A 87 6.81 -11.10 6.06
C MET A 87 7.55 -11.61 7.29
N VAL A 88 7.92 -12.89 7.33
CA VAL A 88 8.68 -13.46 8.46
C VAL A 88 10.05 -12.81 8.58
N LEU A 89 10.78 -12.65 7.45
CA LEU A 89 12.06 -11.95 7.44
C LEU A 89 11.94 -10.52 7.98
N ARG A 90 10.88 -9.80 7.58
CA ARG A 90 10.62 -8.43 8.05
C ARG A 90 10.26 -8.40 9.54
N ALA A 91 9.42 -9.30 10.02
CA ALA A 91 9.05 -9.40 11.43
C ALA A 91 10.27 -9.68 12.30
N PHE A 92 11.14 -10.62 11.88
CA PHE A 92 12.39 -10.93 12.56
C PHE A 92 13.33 -9.71 12.62
N MET A 93 13.51 -9.02 11.49
CA MET A 93 14.31 -7.79 11.42
C MET A 93 13.78 -6.71 12.38
N GLN A 94 12.47 -6.47 12.39
CA GLN A 94 11.83 -5.47 13.24
C GLN A 94 11.98 -5.79 14.73
N ALA A 95 11.72 -7.04 15.13
CA ALA A 95 11.89 -7.50 16.50
C ALA A 95 13.32 -7.27 17.01
N ARG A 96 14.32 -7.42 16.14
CA ARG A 96 15.74 -7.23 16.49
C ARG A 96 16.18 -5.76 16.47
N GLN A 97 15.64 -4.94 15.56
CA GLN A 97 15.92 -3.50 15.54
C GLN A 97 15.36 -2.75 16.76
N VAL A 98 14.20 -3.17 17.28
CA VAL A 98 13.62 -2.56 18.49
C VAL A 98 14.50 -2.80 19.72
N ARG A 99 15.21 -3.94 19.79
CA ARG A 99 16.15 -4.26 20.88
C ARG A 99 17.51 -3.56 20.78
N GLY A 100 17.90 -3.07 19.60
CA GLY A 100 19.28 -2.63 19.32
C GLY A 100 19.52 -1.12 19.27
N LYS A 101 18.50 -0.28 19.44
CA LYS A 101 18.69 1.19 19.44
C LYS A 101 18.91 1.70 20.87
N PRO A 102 20.12 2.11 21.28
CA PRO A 102 20.27 2.86 22.52
C PRO A 102 19.46 4.15 22.41
N LYS A 103 18.66 4.47 23.44
CA LYS A 103 17.99 5.77 23.55
C LYS A 103 19.06 6.84 23.39
N LYS A 104 18.95 7.69 22.37
CA LYS A 104 19.78 8.90 22.27
C LYS A 104 19.55 9.67 23.57
N SER A 105 20.55 9.69 24.44
CA SER A 105 20.56 10.56 25.61
C SER A 105 20.55 11.99 25.05
N VAL A 106 19.42 12.66 25.23
CA VAL A 106 19.33 14.10 25.01
C VAL A 106 20.25 14.72 26.06
N ARG A 107 21.49 15.03 25.67
CA ARG A 107 22.34 15.92 26.45
C ARG A 107 21.66 17.28 26.43
N ARG A 108 20.99 17.64 27.53
CA ARG A 108 20.58 19.02 27.80
C ARG A 108 21.85 19.87 27.85
N ALA A 109 21.91 20.88 26.99
CA ALA A 109 22.92 21.92 27.06
C ALA A 109 22.71 22.73 28.35
N ALA A 110 23.81 23.08 29.00
CA ALA A 110 23.90 24.11 30.02
C ALA A 110 24.54 25.35 29.38
#